data_AF-A0AAV0PCN9-F1
#
_entry.id   AF-A0AAV0PCN9-F1
#
_cell.length_a   1.000
_cell.length_b   1.000
_cell.length_c   1.000
_cell.angle_alpha   90.00
_cell.angle_beta   90.00
_cell.angle_gamma   90.00
#
_symmetry.space_group_name_H-M   'P 1'
#
loop_
_entity.id
_entity.type
_entity.pdbx_description
1 polymer ?
#
loop_
_entity_poly.entity_id
_entity_poly.type
_entity_poly.pdbx_seq_one_letter_code
_entity_poly.pdbx_strand_id
1 'polypeptide(L)'
;MVGVAAENVTYDGRSLFINGRRHLIISGSIHYPRSTPEMWPELVRLAKEGGANTIETYVFWNGHEIKPDIIVQEAGMFLILRIGPFVAGEWNFGGIPVWLHFIPGTSFRTENDNFKYYMEKFMTYIVNLMKQEKLFASQGEKGPIIMTQVENEFEYLEQIYPEGKNYVNWAGEMAISQHTSVPWIMCGESDAPGPVTYWAPKYHRPSRDSAFAVARFFQKGGSVVNYYMYHGGTNFGRTGGGGFTTSYDFDGPIDEYGINLLKDNFLVIFFHH
;
A
#
# COMPACT_ATOMS: atom_id res chain seq x y z
N MET A 1 8.68 -18.36 19.31
CA MET A 1 7.48 -17.65 18.83
C MET A 1 7.15 -18.21 17.46
N VAL A 2 5.95 -18.75 17.29
CA VAL A 2 5.49 -19.34 16.02
C VAL A 2 5.04 -18.18 15.13
N GLY A 3 5.65 -18.03 13.95
CA GLY A 3 5.25 -17.02 12.97
C GLY A 3 3.80 -17.21 12.54
N VAL A 4 3.10 -16.13 12.23
CA VAL A 4 1.71 -16.19 11.77
C VAL A 4 1.71 -16.66 10.32
N ALA A 5 1.53 -17.96 10.11
CA ALA A 5 1.22 -18.53 8.81
C ALA A 5 -0.13 -17.98 8.30
N ALA A 6 -0.30 -17.89 6.98
CA ALA A 6 -1.51 -17.41 6.33
C ALA A 6 -1.89 -18.30 5.11
N GLU A 7 -1.88 -19.61 5.29
CA GLU A 7 -2.24 -20.65 4.31
C GLU A 7 -3.53 -20.42 3.50
N ASN A 8 -4.49 -19.64 4.01
CA ASN A 8 -5.68 -19.24 3.25
C ASN A 8 -6.15 -17.83 3.65
N VAL A 9 -6.28 -16.93 2.66
CA VAL A 9 -6.80 -15.57 2.84
C VAL A 9 -8.11 -15.43 2.09
N THR A 10 -9.20 -15.21 2.83
CA THR A 10 -10.54 -14.96 2.27
C THR A 10 -11.18 -13.78 3.00
N TYR A 11 -12.42 -13.43 2.66
CA TYR A 11 -13.17 -12.39 3.34
C TYR A 11 -14.67 -12.71 3.30
N ASP A 12 -15.41 -12.05 4.18
CA ASP A 12 -16.87 -11.96 4.10
C ASP A 12 -17.32 -10.52 4.31
N GLY A 13 -18.63 -10.30 4.50
CA GLY A 13 -19.20 -8.99 4.73
C GLY A 13 -18.73 -8.26 6.00
N ARG A 14 -17.86 -8.86 6.83
CA ARG A 14 -17.37 -8.25 8.08
C ARG A 14 -15.86 -8.06 8.15
N SER A 15 -15.06 -9.02 7.68
CA SER A 15 -13.59 -8.96 7.79
C SER A 15 -12.86 -9.91 6.86
N LEU A 16 -11.55 -9.74 6.77
CA LEU A 16 -10.64 -10.76 6.26
C LEU A 16 -10.62 -11.96 7.22
N PHE A 17 -10.47 -13.15 6.63
CA PHE A 17 -10.08 -14.38 7.29
C PHE A 17 -8.68 -14.74 6.87
N ILE A 18 -7.84 -15.04 7.85
CA ILE A 18 -6.50 -15.58 7.65
C ILE A 18 -6.45 -16.87 8.45
N ASN A 19 -6.21 -17.99 7.78
CA ASN A 19 -6.23 -19.33 8.38
C ASN A 19 -7.53 -19.64 9.15
N GLY A 20 -8.66 -19.26 8.55
CA GLY A 20 -9.99 -19.50 9.12
C GLY A 20 -10.32 -18.65 10.36
N ARG A 21 -9.45 -17.71 10.76
CA ARG A 21 -9.70 -16.77 11.85
C ARG A 21 -9.94 -15.37 11.30
N ARG A 22 -10.86 -14.64 11.94
CA ARG A 22 -11.06 -13.22 11.61
C ARG A 22 -9.90 -12.40 12.15
N HIS A 23 -9.44 -11.45 11.34
CA HIS A 23 -8.42 -10.49 11.74
C HIS A 23 -8.94 -9.06 11.60
N LEU A 24 -8.65 -8.24 12.61
CA LEU A 24 -8.63 -6.79 12.45
C LEU A 24 -7.24 -6.43 11.95
N ILE A 25 -7.18 -5.79 10.79
CA ILE A 25 -5.93 -5.35 10.18
C ILE A 25 -5.67 -3.91 10.57
N ILE A 26 -4.54 -3.71 11.26
CA ILE A 26 -3.98 -2.41 11.60
C ILE A 26 -2.67 -2.32 10.84
N SER A 27 -2.75 -1.65 9.71
CA SER A 27 -1.65 -1.52 8.76
C SER A 27 -0.95 -0.15 8.89
N GLY A 28 0.34 -0.13 8.59
CA GLY A 28 1.11 1.11 8.47
C GLY A 28 1.90 1.15 7.17
N SER A 29 1.79 2.24 6.42
CA SER A 29 2.57 2.42 5.20
C SER A 29 4.02 2.75 5.51
N ILE A 30 4.94 1.96 4.94
CA ILE A 30 6.38 2.19 4.95
C ILE A 30 6.90 1.92 3.54
N HIS A 31 7.33 2.97 2.83
CA HIS A 31 7.83 2.82 1.47
C HIS A 31 9.32 2.49 1.46
N TYR A 32 9.67 1.30 0.96
CA TYR A 32 11.04 0.82 0.94
C TYR A 32 12.05 1.76 0.28
N PRO A 33 11.76 2.51 -0.80
CA PRO A 33 12.75 3.42 -1.39
C PRO A 33 12.96 4.72 -0.60
N ARG A 34 12.15 4.96 0.44
CA ARG A 34 12.19 6.19 1.26
C ARG A 34 12.99 6.04 2.55
N SER A 35 13.59 4.87 2.76
CA SER A 35 14.51 4.56 3.85
C SER A 35 15.60 3.63 3.35
N THR A 36 16.71 3.50 4.06
CA THR A 36 17.78 2.60 3.62
C THR A 36 17.52 1.15 4.06
N PRO A 37 18.08 0.15 3.38
CA PRO A 37 17.95 -1.25 3.79
C PRO A 37 18.32 -1.53 5.26
N GLU A 38 19.29 -0.77 5.80
CA GLU A 38 19.73 -0.87 7.18
C GLU A 38 18.68 -0.37 8.18
N MET A 39 17.80 0.55 7.76
CA MET A 39 16.71 1.07 8.60
C MET A 39 15.52 0.12 8.65
N TRP A 40 15.27 -0.64 7.57
CA TRP A 40 14.03 -1.42 7.42
C TRP A 40 13.71 -2.36 8.60
N PRO A 41 14.67 -3.15 9.16
CA PRO A 41 14.36 -4.01 10.30
C PRO A 41 13.86 -3.24 11.52
N GLU A 42 14.47 -2.08 11.79
CA GLU A 42 14.11 -1.23 12.92
C GLU A 42 12.75 -0.56 12.70
N LEU A 43 12.49 -0.06 11.50
CA LEU A 43 11.20 0.54 11.15
C LEU A 43 10.03 -0.44 11.30
N VAL A 44 10.22 -1.68 10.81
CA VAL A 44 9.21 -2.75 10.95
C VAL A 44 9.04 -3.15 12.42
N ARG A 45 10.12 -3.24 13.20
CA ARG A 45 10.07 -3.51 14.65
C ARG A 45 9.28 -2.43 15.39
N LEU A 46 9.55 -1.15 15.11
CA LEU A 46 8.86 -0.02 15.71
C LEU A 46 7.37 -0.01 15.34
N ALA A 47 7.02 -0.30 14.09
CA ALA A 47 5.62 -0.43 13.68
C ALA A 47 4.88 -1.55 14.44
N LYS A 48 5.54 -2.70 14.61
CA LYS A 48 5.02 -3.82 15.39
C LYS A 48 4.79 -3.45 16.86
N GLU A 49 5.77 -2.79 17.49
CA GLU A 49 5.67 -2.33 18.88
C GLU A 49 4.61 -1.25 19.05
N GLY A 50 4.37 -0.44 18.02
CA GLY A 50 3.27 0.52 17.98
C GLY A 50 1.89 -0.10 17.71
N GLY A 51 1.78 -1.43 17.65
CA GLY A 51 0.52 -2.15 17.53
C GLY A 51 0.05 -2.43 16.09
N ALA A 52 0.85 -2.09 15.08
CA ALA A 52 0.57 -2.55 13.73
C ALA A 52 0.78 -4.06 13.63
N ASN A 53 -0.09 -4.76 12.91
CA ASN A 53 0.08 -6.17 12.57
C ASN A 53 0.38 -6.39 11.08
N THR A 54 0.34 -5.31 10.30
CA THR A 54 0.51 -5.34 8.85
C THR A 54 1.35 -4.14 8.41
N ILE A 55 2.22 -4.34 7.42
CA ILE A 55 2.89 -3.27 6.68
C ILE A 55 2.21 -3.11 5.33
N GLU A 56 2.12 -1.88 4.84
CA GLU A 56 1.68 -1.58 3.47
C GLU A 56 2.81 -0.89 2.70
N THR A 57 3.01 -1.26 1.44
CA THR A 57 3.89 -0.50 0.56
C THR A 57 3.38 -0.49 -0.88
N TYR A 58 3.60 0.62 -1.56
CA TYR A 58 3.56 0.67 -3.01
C TYR A 58 4.75 -0.04 -3.65
N VAL A 59 4.58 -0.39 -4.92
CA VAL A 59 5.61 -0.90 -5.81
C VAL A 59 5.93 0.17 -6.86
N PHE A 60 7.13 0.75 -6.80
CA PHE A 60 7.52 1.92 -7.62
C PHE A 60 8.16 1.54 -8.97
N TRP A 61 7.34 1.26 -10.00
CA TRP A 61 7.78 0.74 -11.31
C TRP A 61 9.01 1.45 -11.89
N ASN A 62 9.06 2.77 -11.85
CA ASN A 62 10.15 3.55 -12.45
C ASN A 62 11.47 3.59 -11.67
N GLY A 63 11.53 3.03 -10.46
CA GLY A 63 12.74 3.03 -9.62
C GLY A 63 13.32 1.64 -9.32
N HIS A 64 12.76 0.58 -9.90
CA HIS A 64 12.80 -0.75 -9.30
C HIS A 64 14.16 -1.41 -9.02
N GLU A 65 14.38 -1.65 -7.72
CA GLU A 65 14.95 -2.88 -7.13
C GLU A 65 14.04 -3.30 -5.95
N ILE A 66 13.57 -4.55 -5.87
CA ILE A 66 12.64 -5.04 -4.83
C ILE A 66 13.39 -5.91 -3.82
N LYS A 67 13.34 -5.55 -2.52
CA LYS A 67 13.86 -6.35 -1.39
C LYS A 67 13.14 -6.28 -0.02
N PRO A 68 12.09 -5.48 0.26
CA PRO A 68 11.59 -5.32 1.63
C PRO A 68 10.78 -6.52 2.17
N ASP A 69 10.31 -7.41 1.31
CA ASP A 69 9.29 -8.41 1.65
C ASP A 69 9.80 -9.49 2.63
N ILE A 70 11.10 -9.77 2.63
CA ILE A 70 11.73 -10.73 3.56
C ILE A 70 11.70 -10.20 5.01
N ILE A 71 11.89 -8.90 5.21
CA ILE A 71 11.98 -8.31 6.55
C ILE A 71 10.62 -8.34 7.26
N VAL A 72 9.54 -8.08 6.52
CA VAL A 72 8.18 -8.15 7.06
C VAL A 72 7.82 -9.59 7.47
N GLN A 73 8.20 -10.56 6.64
CA GLN A 73 8.07 -11.98 6.94
C GLN A 73 8.83 -12.37 8.22
N GLU A 74 10.09 -11.96 8.36
CA GLU A 74 10.92 -12.25 9.54
C GLU A 74 10.36 -11.62 10.82
N ALA A 75 9.74 -10.44 10.72
CA ALA A 75 9.04 -9.79 11.82
C ALA A 75 7.71 -10.49 12.19
N GLY A 76 7.22 -11.45 11.40
CA GLY A 76 5.96 -12.14 11.63
C GLY A 76 4.74 -11.22 11.51
N MET A 77 4.83 -10.22 10.63
CA MET A 77 3.73 -9.32 10.28
C MET A 77 3.17 -9.67 8.92
N PHE A 78 1.95 -9.22 8.62
CA PHE A 78 1.40 -9.32 7.28
C PHE A 78 1.87 -8.16 6.38
N LEU A 79 1.66 -8.30 5.08
CA LEU A 79 2.00 -7.33 4.06
C LEU A 79 0.80 -7.08 3.12
N ILE A 80 0.50 -5.81 2.88
CA ILE A 80 -0.36 -5.36 1.78
C ILE A 80 0.55 -4.80 0.70
N LEU A 81 0.57 -5.45 -0.46
CA LEU A 81 1.45 -5.06 -1.57
C LEU A 81 0.66 -4.31 -2.64
N ARG A 82 0.83 -2.99 -2.71
CA ARG A 82 0.11 -2.14 -3.65
C ARG A 82 0.89 -2.01 -4.95
N ILE A 83 0.61 -2.88 -5.91
CA ILE A 83 1.45 -3.06 -7.11
C ILE A 83 1.32 -1.89 -8.08
N GLY A 84 0.15 -1.24 -8.14
CA GLY A 84 -0.11 -0.13 -9.06
C GLY A 84 -0.65 -0.62 -10.42
N PRO A 85 -0.13 -0.13 -11.56
CA PRO A 85 1.22 0.39 -11.73
C PRO A 85 1.35 1.90 -11.47
N PHE A 86 0.24 2.64 -11.52
CA PHE A 86 0.18 4.00 -11.01
C PHE A 86 -0.01 3.95 -9.50
N VAL A 87 0.81 4.67 -8.76
CA VAL A 87 0.81 4.67 -7.29
C VAL A 87 0.55 6.04 -6.67
N ALA A 88 0.50 7.10 -7.51
CA ALA A 88 0.60 8.49 -7.06
C ALA A 88 1.76 8.67 -6.07
N GLY A 89 1.45 8.64 -4.78
CA GLY A 89 2.38 8.48 -3.67
C GLY A 89 3.40 9.59 -3.55
N GLU A 90 3.10 10.76 -4.12
CA GLU A 90 4.01 11.91 -4.23
C GLU A 90 5.37 11.51 -4.80
N TRP A 91 5.36 10.52 -5.69
CA TRP A 91 6.53 9.92 -6.30
C TRP A 91 6.67 10.38 -7.75
N ASN A 92 7.90 10.41 -8.25
CA ASN A 92 8.19 10.88 -9.60
C ASN A 92 7.30 10.15 -10.62
N PHE A 93 6.62 10.94 -11.46
CA PHE A 93 5.70 10.48 -12.50
C PHE A 93 4.65 9.45 -12.04
N GLY A 94 4.25 9.50 -10.75
CA GLY A 94 3.27 8.59 -10.17
C GLY A 94 3.69 7.12 -10.18
N GLY A 95 4.99 6.85 -10.26
CA GLY A 95 5.57 5.51 -10.38
C GLY A 95 5.73 5.02 -11.83
N ILE A 96 5.07 5.64 -12.81
CA ILE A 96 5.15 5.22 -14.22
C ILE A 96 6.55 5.54 -14.78
N PRO A 97 7.17 4.69 -15.61
CA PRO A 97 8.44 5.01 -16.25
C PRO A 97 8.30 6.08 -17.34
N VAL A 98 9.21 7.05 -17.33
CA VAL A 98 9.19 8.17 -18.29
C VAL A 98 9.32 7.68 -19.74
N TRP A 99 10.07 6.60 -20.00
CA TRP A 99 10.23 6.06 -21.36
C TRP A 99 8.91 5.63 -22.00
N LEU A 100 7.89 5.28 -21.21
CA LEU A 100 6.59 4.86 -21.71
C LEU A 100 5.86 6.01 -22.43
N HIS A 101 6.15 7.26 -22.06
CA HIS A 101 5.60 8.44 -22.71
C HIS A 101 6.10 8.60 -24.14
N PHE A 102 7.33 8.14 -24.42
CA PHE A 102 7.96 8.32 -25.72
C PHE A 102 7.60 7.22 -26.73
N ILE A 103 6.77 6.25 -26.34
CA ILE A 103 6.22 5.26 -27.27
C ILE A 103 5.06 5.91 -28.03
N PRO A 104 5.13 6.05 -29.36
CA PRO A 104 4.10 6.75 -30.13
C PRO A 104 2.69 6.18 -29.91
N GLY A 105 1.73 7.08 -29.73
CA GLY A 105 0.32 6.71 -29.53
C GLY A 105 0.01 6.16 -28.14
N THR A 106 0.90 6.30 -27.15
CA THR A 106 0.64 5.86 -25.78
C THR A 106 -0.16 6.90 -25.00
N SER A 107 -1.27 6.46 -24.40
CA SER A 107 -2.06 7.24 -23.44
C SER A 107 -2.13 6.46 -22.14
N PHE A 108 -1.81 7.12 -21.02
CA PHE A 108 -1.71 6.42 -19.72
C PHE A 108 -3.05 6.34 -19.03
N ARG A 109 -3.25 5.23 -18.31
CA ARG A 109 -4.45 4.98 -17.49
C ARG A 109 -5.74 5.14 -18.32
N THR A 110 -5.72 4.57 -19.51
CA THR A 110 -6.87 4.49 -20.43
C THR A 110 -6.90 3.12 -21.11
N GLU A 111 -7.87 2.90 -22.00
CA GLU A 111 -7.98 1.73 -22.88
C GLU A 111 -6.85 1.55 -23.92
N ASN A 112 -5.74 2.25 -23.77
CA ASN A 112 -4.65 2.25 -24.73
C ASN A 112 -3.86 0.93 -24.73
N ASP A 113 -3.70 0.31 -25.90
CA ASP A 113 -3.06 -1.01 -26.01
C ASP A 113 -1.60 -1.02 -25.57
N ASN A 114 -0.82 0.03 -25.89
CA ASN A 114 0.56 0.11 -25.42
C ASN A 114 0.60 0.16 -23.90
N PHE A 115 -0.19 1.04 -23.28
CA PHE A 115 -0.22 1.16 -21.83
C PHE A 115 -0.66 -0.14 -21.15
N LYS A 116 -1.76 -0.75 -21.61
CA LYS A 116 -2.26 -2.03 -21.11
C LYS A 116 -1.20 -3.14 -21.21
N TYR A 117 -0.52 -3.25 -22.36
CA TYR A 117 0.56 -4.21 -22.57
C TYR A 117 1.70 -4.06 -21.56
N TYR A 118 2.22 -2.84 -21.36
CA TYR A 118 3.34 -2.61 -20.45
C TYR A 118 2.94 -2.73 -18.98
N MET A 119 1.73 -2.29 -18.62
CA MET A 119 1.13 -2.49 -17.30
C MET A 119 1.03 -3.98 -16.95
N GLU A 120 0.41 -4.78 -17.83
CA GLU A 120 0.26 -6.22 -17.64
C GLU A 120 1.62 -6.90 -17.52
N LYS A 121 2.57 -6.56 -18.41
CA LYS A 121 3.93 -7.11 -18.39
C LYS A 121 4.63 -6.83 -17.06
N PHE A 122 4.52 -5.61 -16.56
CA PHE A 122 5.12 -5.21 -15.30
C PHE A 122 4.46 -5.92 -14.10
N MET A 123 3.14 -5.85 -14.00
CA MET A 123 2.40 -6.46 -12.89
C MET A 123 2.58 -7.98 -12.87
N THR A 124 2.55 -8.63 -14.03
CA THR A 124 2.85 -10.06 -14.18
C THR A 124 4.27 -10.38 -13.68
N TYR A 125 5.26 -9.54 -14.01
CA TYR A 125 6.63 -9.71 -13.51
C TYR A 125 6.69 -9.66 -11.98
N ILE A 126 6.04 -8.66 -11.36
CA ILE A 126 6.00 -8.53 -9.89
C ILE A 126 5.30 -9.72 -9.24
N VAL A 127 4.13 -10.11 -9.73
CA VAL A 127 3.40 -11.26 -9.20
C VAL A 127 4.23 -12.54 -9.32
N ASN A 128 4.88 -12.75 -10.46
CA ASN A 128 5.74 -13.93 -10.65
C ASN A 128 6.94 -13.92 -9.72
N LEU A 129 7.57 -12.77 -9.48
CA LEU A 129 8.66 -12.64 -8.52
C LEU A 129 8.18 -13.00 -7.11
N MET A 130 7.06 -12.42 -6.66
CA MET A 130 6.47 -12.73 -5.35
C MET A 130 6.10 -14.21 -5.22
N LYS A 131 5.61 -14.83 -6.31
CA LYS A 131 5.32 -16.27 -6.36
C LYS A 131 6.55 -17.15 -6.25
N GLN A 132 7.62 -16.78 -6.96
CA GLN A 132 8.90 -17.50 -6.93
C GLN A 132 9.51 -17.50 -5.53
N GLU A 133 9.43 -16.35 -4.84
CA GLU A 133 9.89 -16.18 -3.46
C GLU A 133 8.90 -16.69 -2.41
N LYS A 134 7.74 -17.24 -2.83
CA LYS A 134 6.68 -17.77 -1.95
C LYS A 134 6.18 -16.76 -0.92
N LEU A 135 6.02 -15.51 -1.35
CA LEU A 135 5.64 -14.40 -0.48
C LEU A 135 4.12 -14.22 -0.36
N PHE A 136 3.32 -14.82 -1.23
CA PHE A 136 1.88 -14.87 -1.02
C PHE A 136 1.54 -15.80 0.14
N ALA A 137 0.68 -15.31 1.03
CA ALA A 137 0.17 -16.02 2.19
C ALA A 137 -0.26 -17.48 1.88
N SER A 138 -0.97 -17.66 0.77
CA SER A 138 -1.43 -18.96 0.25
C SER A 138 -0.33 -19.95 -0.13
N GLN A 139 0.93 -19.52 -0.30
CA GLN A 139 2.04 -20.34 -0.77
C GLN A 139 2.87 -20.98 0.36
N GLY A 140 2.47 -20.82 1.62
CA GLY A 140 3.00 -21.58 2.75
C GLY A 140 3.02 -20.81 4.07
N GLU A 141 3.59 -21.44 5.11
CA GLU A 141 3.58 -20.95 6.50
C GLU A 141 4.25 -19.57 6.74
N LYS A 142 4.87 -18.97 5.73
CA LYS A 142 5.66 -17.74 5.88
C LYS A 142 5.31 -16.62 4.91
N GLY A 143 4.46 -16.81 3.90
CA GLY A 143 4.15 -15.73 2.96
C GLY A 143 3.47 -14.55 3.67
N PRO A 144 4.05 -13.33 3.71
CA PRO A 144 3.44 -12.22 4.45
C PRO A 144 2.31 -11.55 3.66
N ILE A 145 2.28 -11.67 2.32
CA ILE A 145 1.36 -10.90 1.47
C ILE A 145 -0.06 -11.44 1.62
N ILE A 146 -0.96 -10.65 2.20
CA ILE A 146 -2.37 -10.99 2.43
C ILE A 146 -3.34 -10.25 1.51
N MET A 147 -2.92 -9.16 0.87
CA MET A 147 -3.71 -8.43 -0.11
C MET A 147 -2.81 -7.77 -1.14
N THR A 148 -3.33 -7.58 -2.34
CA THR A 148 -2.67 -6.86 -3.43
C THR A 148 -3.55 -5.75 -3.99
N GLN A 149 -2.98 -4.64 -4.43
CA GLN A 149 -3.75 -3.58 -5.11
C GLN A 149 -3.36 -3.46 -6.59
N VAL A 150 -4.39 -3.31 -7.44
CA VAL A 150 -4.27 -2.87 -8.83
C VAL A 150 -4.81 -1.45 -8.96
N GLU A 151 -4.14 -0.63 -9.79
CA GLU A 151 -4.42 0.80 -9.95
C GLU A 151 -4.38 1.59 -8.63
N ASN A 152 -4.68 2.88 -8.66
CA ASN A 152 -4.77 3.75 -7.49
C ASN A 152 -5.63 5.00 -7.77
N GLU A 153 -6.74 5.17 -7.06
CA GLU A 153 -7.61 6.36 -7.08
C GLU A 153 -8.06 6.72 -8.51
N PHE A 154 -8.53 5.72 -9.27
CA PHE A 154 -8.93 5.92 -10.66
C PHE A 154 -10.32 6.55 -10.82
N GLU A 155 -11.22 6.42 -9.84
CA GLU A 155 -12.61 6.91 -9.96
C GLU A 155 -12.71 8.38 -10.40
N TYR A 156 -11.81 9.24 -9.93
CA TYR A 156 -11.77 10.63 -10.35
C TYR A 156 -11.60 10.77 -11.87
N LEU A 157 -10.78 9.92 -12.49
CA LEU A 157 -10.59 9.86 -13.94
C LEU A 157 -11.77 9.16 -14.63
N GLU A 158 -12.35 8.13 -14.01
CA GLU A 158 -13.55 7.45 -14.55
C GLU A 158 -14.72 8.43 -14.74
N GLN A 159 -14.90 9.38 -13.82
CA GLN A 159 -15.93 10.43 -13.94
C GLN A 159 -15.69 11.38 -15.13
N ILE A 160 -14.46 11.47 -15.63
CA ILE A 160 -14.05 12.38 -16.70
C ILE A 160 -14.02 11.66 -18.06
N TYR A 161 -13.66 10.38 -18.08
CA TYR A 161 -13.49 9.57 -19.29
C TYR A 161 -14.54 8.46 -19.36
N PRO A 162 -15.53 8.52 -20.27
CA PRO A 162 -16.55 7.49 -20.42
C PRO A 162 -15.99 6.07 -20.65
N GLU A 163 -14.83 5.96 -21.30
CA GLU A 163 -14.08 4.72 -21.51
C GLU A 163 -13.29 4.24 -20.29
N GLY A 164 -13.13 5.07 -19.25
CA GLY A 164 -12.37 4.76 -18.04
C GLY A 164 -12.90 3.53 -17.32
N LYS A 165 -14.22 3.29 -17.37
CA LYS A 165 -14.84 2.09 -16.81
C LYS A 165 -14.38 0.80 -17.47
N ASN A 166 -14.17 0.82 -18.80
CA ASN A 166 -13.65 -0.34 -19.51
C ASN A 166 -12.22 -0.64 -19.07
N TYR A 167 -11.42 0.40 -18.87
CA TYR A 167 -10.05 0.28 -18.39
C TYR A 167 -9.96 -0.29 -16.98
N VAL A 168 -10.79 0.21 -16.05
CA VAL A 168 -10.86 -0.32 -14.68
C VAL A 168 -11.28 -1.78 -14.67
N ASN A 169 -12.32 -2.14 -15.43
CA ASN A 169 -12.77 -3.53 -15.54
C ASN A 169 -11.65 -4.43 -16.11
N TRP A 170 -11.00 -4.01 -17.19
CA TRP A 170 -9.86 -4.73 -17.75
C TRP A 170 -8.72 -4.88 -16.73
N ALA A 171 -8.38 -3.84 -15.99
CA ALA A 171 -7.32 -3.87 -14.98
C ALA A 171 -7.66 -4.84 -13.84
N GLY A 172 -8.91 -4.83 -13.37
CA GLY A 172 -9.41 -5.78 -12.38
C GLY A 172 -9.39 -7.22 -12.88
N GLU A 173 -9.86 -7.48 -14.10
CA GLU A 173 -9.83 -8.81 -14.72
C GLU A 173 -8.40 -9.31 -14.92
N MET A 174 -7.49 -8.45 -15.39
CA MET A 174 -6.07 -8.76 -15.56
C MET A 174 -5.40 -9.07 -14.22
N ALA A 175 -5.73 -8.32 -13.16
CA ALA A 175 -5.21 -8.59 -11.83
C ALA A 175 -5.71 -9.93 -11.27
N ILE A 176 -7.01 -10.21 -11.38
CA ILE A 176 -7.61 -11.48 -10.95
C ILE A 176 -7.01 -12.67 -11.73
N SER A 177 -6.76 -12.52 -13.02
CA SER A 177 -6.16 -13.55 -13.88
C SER A 177 -4.71 -13.88 -13.50
N GLN A 178 -4.04 -13.01 -12.72
CA GLN A 178 -2.72 -13.32 -12.16
C GLN A 178 -2.75 -14.45 -11.13
N HIS A 179 -3.91 -14.86 -10.62
CA HIS A 179 -4.07 -15.96 -9.66
C HIS A 179 -3.11 -15.84 -8.45
N THR A 180 -3.13 -14.70 -7.77
CA THR A 180 -2.33 -14.44 -6.55
C THR A 180 -2.85 -15.20 -5.33
N SER A 181 -4.07 -15.74 -5.39
CA SER A 181 -4.77 -16.47 -4.30
C SER A 181 -4.98 -15.68 -3.01
N VAL A 182 -4.72 -14.37 -3.05
CA VAL A 182 -5.12 -13.40 -2.03
C VAL A 182 -6.01 -12.35 -2.67
N PRO A 183 -6.86 -11.64 -1.90
CA PRO A 183 -7.75 -10.63 -2.45
C PRO A 183 -7.01 -9.50 -3.17
N TRP A 184 -7.59 -9.06 -4.30
CA TRP A 184 -7.24 -7.80 -4.94
C TRP A 184 -8.13 -6.68 -4.42
N ILE A 185 -7.54 -5.52 -4.19
CA ILE A 185 -8.23 -4.28 -3.81
C ILE A 185 -8.00 -3.20 -4.87
N MET A 186 -8.90 -2.23 -4.90
CA MET A 186 -8.77 -0.95 -5.62
C MET A 186 -9.17 0.15 -4.62
N CYS A 187 -8.48 1.29 -4.61
CA CYS A 187 -8.71 2.37 -3.66
C CYS A 187 -9.21 3.63 -4.36
N GLY A 188 -10.03 4.43 -3.67
CA GLY A 188 -10.68 5.58 -4.29
C GLY A 188 -11.66 5.16 -5.38
N GLU A 189 -12.45 4.13 -5.10
CA GLU A 189 -13.70 3.76 -5.77
C GLU A 189 -14.79 3.84 -4.69
N SER A 190 -15.63 4.87 -4.75
CA SER A 190 -16.59 5.23 -3.71
C SER A 190 -18.00 4.81 -4.16
N ASP A 191 -18.72 4.02 -3.35
CA ASP A 191 -19.67 4.59 -2.38
C ASP A 191 -19.04 4.90 -1.01
N ALA A 192 -18.49 6.11 -0.87
CA ALA A 192 -18.11 6.68 0.41
C ALA A 192 -18.60 8.14 0.51
N PRO A 193 -19.54 8.46 1.42
CA PRO A 193 -20.00 9.83 1.63
C PRO A 193 -19.06 10.56 2.61
N GLY A 194 -18.35 11.59 2.15
CA GLY A 194 -17.58 12.49 3.02
C GLY A 194 -16.59 13.38 2.26
N PRO A 195 -16.30 14.61 2.75
CA PRO A 195 -15.82 15.70 1.91
C PRO A 195 -14.36 15.54 1.47
N VAL A 196 -14.14 15.87 0.19
CA VAL A 196 -12.87 16.03 -0.50
C VAL A 196 -11.93 16.94 0.30
N THR A 197 -10.74 16.44 0.63
CA THR A 197 -9.65 17.24 1.21
C THR A 197 -8.80 17.79 0.05
N TYR A 198 -8.83 19.10 -0.16
CA TYR A 198 -7.87 19.80 -1.02
C TYR A 198 -6.58 20.06 -0.24
N TRP A 199 -5.42 19.72 -0.83
CA TRP A 199 -4.11 19.84 -0.20
C TRP A 199 -3.52 21.25 -0.37
N ALA A 200 -3.52 22.00 0.74
CA ALA A 200 -2.68 23.17 1.01
C ALA A 200 -1.90 22.90 2.33
N PRO A 201 -0.98 23.78 2.78
CA PRO A 201 0.32 23.44 3.42
C PRO A 201 0.22 22.46 4.59
N LYS A 202 1.24 21.59 4.77
CA LYS A 202 1.39 20.57 5.84
C LYS A 202 0.63 20.94 7.14
N TYR A 203 -0.63 20.53 7.24
CA TYR A 203 -1.42 20.68 8.45
C TYR A 203 -1.02 19.53 9.37
N HIS A 204 -0.42 19.86 10.52
CA HIS A 204 -0.24 18.90 11.61
C HIS A 204 -1.60 18.28 11.96
N ARG A 205 -1.65 16.95 12.05
CA ARG A 205 -2.88 16.23 12.43
C ARG A 205 -2.72 15.75 13.88
N PRO A 206 -3.48 16.31 14.84
CA PRO A 206 -3.38 15.88 16.23
C PRO A 206 -3.63 14.38 16.38
N SER A 207 -2.79 13.71 17.16
CA SER A 207 -2.85 12.26 17.38
C SER A 207 -4.20 11.79 17.94
N ARG A 208 -4.86 12.62 18.75
CA ARG A 208 -6.21 12.39 19.28
C ARG A 208 -7.28 12.28 18.19
N ASP A 209 -7.19 13.09 17.13
CA ASP A 209 -8.18 13.09 16.05
C ASP A 209 -8.00 11.87 15.15
N SER A 210 -6.75 11.46 14.91
CA SER A 210 -6.43 10.20 14.24
C SER A 210 -6.98 9.01 15.04
N ALA A 211 -6.71 8.95 16.34
CA ALA A 211 -7.23 7.88 17.21
C ALA A 211 -8.76 7.84 17.25
N PHE A 212 -9.42 8.99 17.34
CA PHE A 212 -10.87 9.10 17.28
C PHE A 212 -11.45 8.58 15.96
N ALA A 213 -10.83 8.95 14.83
CA ALA A 213 -11.28 8.49 13.51
C ALA A 213 -11.16 6.96 13.37
N VAL A 214 -10.05 6.38 13.82
CA VAL A 214 -9.81 4.93 13.78
C VAL A 214 -10.77 4.18 14.70
N ALA A 215 -10.96 4.65 15.93
CA ALA A 215 -11.93 4.07 16.87
C ALA A 215 -13.35 4.11 16.29
N ARG A 216 -13.75 5.24 15.70
CA ARG A 216 -15.07 5.40 15.05
C ARG A 216 -15.24 4.47 13.85
N PHE A 217 -14.19 4.24 13.07
CA PHE A 217 -14.21 3.30 11.94
C PHE A 217 -14.45 1.87 12.43
N PHE A 218 -13.69 1.39 13.41
CA PHE A 218 -13.89 0.05 13.98
C PHE A 218 -15.25 -0.10 14.67
N GLN A 219 -15.71 0.91 15.40
CA GLN A 219 -17.04 0.92 16.03
C GLN A 219 -18.16 0.73 15.00
N LYS A 220 -17.99 1.25 13.78
CA LYS A 220 -18.96 1.12 12.68
C LYS A 220 -18.81 -0.17 11.87
N GLY A 221 -18.00 -1.11 12.31
CA GLY A 221 -17.80 -2.38 11.60
C GLY A 221 -16.66 -2.35 10.57
N GLY A 222 -15.78 -1.35 10.62
CA GLY A 222 -14.51 -1.40 9.90
C GLY A 222 -13.66 -2.59 10.36
N SER A 223 -12.79 -3.10 9.49
CA SER A 223 -11.92 -4.25 9.78
C SER A 223 -10.49 -4.13 9.25
N VAL A 224 -10.23 -3.17 8.38
CA VAL A 224 -8.91 -2.89 7.81
C VAL A 224 -8.70 -1.39 7.86
N VAL A 225 -7.67 -0.94 8.56
CA VAL A 225 -7.24 0.46 8.56
C VAL A 225 -5.76 0.51 8.22
N ASN A 226 -5.34 1.49 7.42
CA ASN A 226 -3.94 1.73 7.12
C ASN A 226 -3.57 3.18 7.44
N TYR A 227 -2.48 3.37 8.20
CA TYR A 227 -1.89 4.70 8.41
C TYR A 227 -0.98 5.03 7.23
N TYR A 228 -1.44 5.94 6.37
CA TYR A 228 -0.64 6.52 5.31
C TYR A 228 -0.20 7.94 5.74
N MET A 229 1.03 8.18 6.21
CA MET A 229 2.15 7.24 6.39
C MET A 229 2.35 6.81 7.84
N TYR A 230 2.90 5.60 8.04
CA TYR A 230 3.39 5.16 9.36
C TYR A 230 4.85 5.58 9.58
N HIS A 231 5.67 5.38 8.54
CA HIS A 231 6.96 6.03 8.36
C HIS A 231 7.00 6.59 6.94
N GLY A 232 7.10 7.92 6.84
CA GLY A 232 7.16 8.57 5.54
C GLY A 232 8.56 8.52 4.91
N GLY A 233 9.58 8.95 5.65
CA GLY A 233 10.98 8.91 5.21
C GLY A 233 11.34 10.04 4.24
N THR A 234 12.20 9.74 3.27
CA THR A 234 12.81 10.75 2.38
C THR A 234 12.69 10.37 0.90
N ASN A 235 12.36 11.34 0.04
CA ASN A 235 12.50 11.24 -1.40
C ASN A 235 13.98 11.41 -1.80
N PHE A 236 14.77 10.33 -1.72
CA PHE A 236 16.20 10.39 -2.04
C PHE A 236 16.48 10.72 -3.52
N GLY A 237 17.65 11.31 -3.78
CA GLY A 237 18.09 11.60 -5.14
C GLY A 237 17.12 12.51 -5.90
N ARG A 238 16.52 12.00 -6.99
CA ARG A 238 15.58 12.73 -7.86
C ARG A 238 14.27 11.97 -8.05
N THR A 239 13.84 11.22 -7.04
CA THR A 239 12.69 10.33 -7.12
C THR A 239 11.39 10.93 -6.59
N GLY A 240 11.44 12.10 -5.96
CA GLY A 240 10.24 12.82 -5.52
C GLY A 240 9.36 13.27 -6.69
N GLY A 241 8.05 13.33 -6.47
CA GLY A 241 7.11 13.91 -7.42
C GLY A 241 7.37 15.40 -7.66
N GLY A 242 6.96 15.90 -8.83
CA GLY A 242 7.02 17.33 -9.10
C GLY A 242 6.19 18.13 -8.09
N GLY A 243 6.79 19.15 -7.49
CA GLY A 243 6.13 19.98 -6.45
C GLY A 243 6.24 19.46 -5.02
N PHE A 244 6.89 18.30 -4.80
CA PHE A 244 7.09 17.74 -3.46
C PHE A 244 8.49 18.00 -2.91
N THR A 245 8.58 18.12 -1.59
CA THR A 245 9.86 18.29 -0.88
C THR A 245 10.65 16.98 -0.84
N THR A 246 11.96 17.09 -0.62
CA THR A 246 12.81 15.93 -0.30
C THR A 246 12.32 15.21 0.95
N SER A 247 11.97 15.96 2.00
CA SER A 247 11.34 15.42 3.19
C SER A 247 9.97 14.83 2.85
N TYR A 248 9.74 13.59 3.26
CA TYR A 248 8.45 12.92 3.21
C TYR A 248 7.99 12.46 4.60
N ASP A 249 8.40 13.17 5.66
CA ASP A 249 8.10 12.87 7.07
C ASP A 249 6.63 12.50 7.36
N PHE A 250 5.71 13.28 6.78
CA PHE A 250 4.26 13.07 6.84
C PHE A 250 3.63 13.18 8.25
N ASP A 251 4.34 13.70 9.26
CA ASP A 251 3.86 13.77 10.65
C ASP A 251 3.46 12.37 11.16
N GLY A 252 4.24 11.36 10.73
CA GLY A 252 4.00 9.96 11.00
C GLY A 252 4.34 9.54 12.43
N PRO A 253 3.84 8.37 12.88
CA PRO A 253 4.26 7.75 14.14
C PRO A 253 5.77 7.51 14.27
N ILE A 254 6.44 7.31 13.15
CA ILE A 254 7.91 7.27 13.03
C ILE A 254 8.30 8.40 12.08
N ASP A 255 9.15 9.31 12.56
CA ASP A 255 9.56 10.48 11.78
C ASP A 255 10.44 10.12 10.58
N GLU A 256 10.81 11.11 9.77
CA GLU A 256 11.70 10.96 8.62
C GLU A 256 13.03 10.23 8.93
N TYR A 257 13.54 10.33 10.15
CA TYR A 257 14.83 9.78 10.56
C TYR A 257 14.74 8.42 11.26
N GLY A 258 13.53 7.87 11.41
CA GLY A 258 13.32 6.61 12.14
C GLY A 258 13.18 6.80 13.65
N ILE A 259 13.00 8.03 14.14
CA ILE A 259 12.78 8.30 15.56
C ILE A 259 11.35 7.92 15.91
N ASN A 260 11.23 7.11 16.96
CA ASN A 260 9.96 6.65 17.48
C ASN A 260 9.21 7.79 18.22
N LEU A 261 8.14 8.30 17.61
CA LEU A 261 7.25 9.31 18.20
C LEU A 261 5.96 8.69 18.77
N LEU A 262 5.90 7.36 18.92
CA LEU A 262 4.72 6.62 19.40
C LEU A 262 4.30 7.02 20.82
N LYS A 263 5.21 7.54 21.66
CA LYS A 263 4.86 8.03 23.00
C LYS A 263 4.07 9.34 22.96
N ASP A 264 4.27 10.14 21.91
CA ASP A 264 3.57 11.40 21.67
C ASP A 264 2.31 11.19 20.79
N ASN A 265 2.24 10.04 20.12
CA ASN A 265 1.13 9.61 19.29
C ASN A 265 0.25 8.56 19.99
N PHE A 266 -0.94 8.97 20.46
CA PHE A 266 -1.95 8.16 21.18
C PHE A 266 -2.39 6.83 20.53
N LEU A 267 -1.91 6.49 19.33
CA LEU A 267 -2.30 5.33 18.53
C LEU A 267 -1.96 3.99 19.20
N VAL A 268 -0.94 3.94 20.06
CA VAL A 268 -0.50 2.71 20.75
C VAL A 268 -1.43 2.28 21.90
N ILE A 269 -2.18 3.21 22.48
CA ILE A 269 -2.92 2.97 23.73
C ILE A 269 -4.21 2.16 23.50
N PHE A 270 -4.75 2.13 22.28
CA PHE A 270 -6.04 1.45 22.02
C PHE A 270 -5.97 -0.08 21.92
N PHE A 271 -4.80 -0.67 21.66
CA PHE A 271 -4.68 -2.08 21.28
C PHE A 271 -3.75 -2.93 22.17
N HIS A 272 -3.29 -2.37 23.30
CA HIS A 272 -2.38 -3.05 24.26
C HIS A 272 -3.08 -3.49 25.57
N HIS A 273 -4.39 -3.76 25.52
CA HIS A 273 -5.15 -4.35 26.63
C HIS A 273 -5.80 -5.66 26.21
#